data_AF-A0A0C2HBK2-F1
#
_entry.id   AF-A0A0C2HBK2-F1
#
_cell.length_a   1.000
_cell.length_b   1.000
_cell.length_c   1.000
_cell.angle_alpha   90.00
_cell.angle_beta   90.00
_cell.angle_gamma   90.00
#
_symmetry.space_group_name_H-M   'P 1'
#
loop_
_entity.id
_entity.type
_entity.pdbx_description
1 polymer ?
#
loop_
_entity_poly.entity_id
_entity_poly.type
_entity_poly.pdbx_seq_one_letter_code
_entity_poly.pdbx_strand_id
1 'polypeptide(L)'
;MAEIKQEPMSKKKLEYVRRERTKEMRQQVISFGLMIFFTFIAFGMVAMDLDASFVIPVVIGLAFIQVVLQFFYFMHMKDKGHEFAKLFMMTGMFFALAFVVTFMYIVWIGSPI
;
A
#
# COMPACT_ATOMS: atom_id res chain seq x y z
N MET A 1 5.18 23.55 -32.60
CA MET A 1 6.13 22.67 -31.90
C MET A 1 7.04 23.56 -31.07
N ALA A 2 6.72 23.78 -29.80
CA ALA A 2 7.58 24.56 -28.92
C ALA A 2 8.74 23.66 -28.47
N GLU A 3 9.96 23.99 -28.91
CA GLU A 3 11.17 23.37 -28.39
C GLU A 3 11.27 23.72 -26.90
N ILE A 4 10.96 22.76 -26.04
CA ILE A 4 11.28 22.84 -24.62
C ILE A 4 12.81 22.78 -24.54
N LYS A 5 13.44 23.95 -24.48
CA LYS A 5 14.88 24.10 -24.26
C LYS A 5 15.20 23.56 -22.86
N GLN A 6 15.52 22.28 -22.78
CA GLN A 6 15.97 21.64 -21.55
C GLN A 6 17.36 22.19 -21.22
N GLU A 7 17.40 23.23 -20.39
CA GLU A 7 18.63 23.65 -19.71
C GLU A 7 19.19 22.42 -18.97
N PRO A 8 20.43 21.97 -19.26
CA PRO A 8 20.99 20.81 -18.60
C PRO A 8 21.08 21.09 -17.10
N MET A 9 20.38 20.30 -16.30
CA MET A 9 20.43 20.39 -14.84
C MET A 9 21.89 20.48 -14.38
N SER A 10 22.25 21.55 -13.69
CA SER A 10 23.61 21.74 -13.16
C SER A 10 24.04 20.50 -12.37
N LYS A 11 25.30 20.07 -12.51
CA LYS A 11 25.82 18.82 -11.92
C LYS A 11 25.48 18.66 -10.43
N LYS A 12 25.49 19.76 -9.69
CA LYS A 12 25.11 19.81 -8.26
C LYS A 12 23.64 19.41 -8.02
N LYS A 13 22.72 19.79 -8.90
CA LYS A 13 21.29 19.46 -8.81
C LYS A 13 21.02 17.99 -9.14
N LEU A 14 21.79 17.42 -10.08
CA LEU A 14 21.77 15.98 -10.38
C LEU A 14 22.25 15.14 -9.19
N GLU A 15 23.35 15.53 -8.54
CA GLU A 15 23.84 14.84 -7.35
C GLU A 15 22.88 14.93 -6.17
N TYR A 16 22.23 16.09 -6.00
CA TYR A 16 21.19 16.28 -4.98
C TYR A 16 20.00 15.32 -5.19
N VAL A 17 19.42 15.29 -6.40
CA VAL A 17 18.30 14.39 -6.74
C VAL A 17 18.71 12.93 -6.56
N ARG A 18 19.93 12.54 -6.95
CA ARG A 18 20.43 11.17 -6.78
C ARG A 18 20.51 10.76 -5.30
N ARG A 19 20.91 11.70 -4.42
CA ARG A 19 20.96 11.46 -2.97
C ARG A 19 19.57 11.34 -2.35
N GLU A 20 18.61 12.16 -2.77
CA GLU A 20 17.21 12.05 -2.32
C GLU A 20 16.59 10.71 -2.74
N ARG A 21 16.69 10.34 -4.02
CA ARG A 21 16.14 9.08 -4.54
C ARG A 21 16.71 7.86 -3.81
N THR A 22 18.00 7.88 -3.48
CA THR A 22 18.63 6.79 -2.72
C THR A 22 18.09 6.69 -1.29
N LYS A 23 17.74 7.82 -0.65
CA LYS A 23 17.14 7.81 0.70
C LYS A 23 15.70 7.27 0.66
N GLU A 24 14.92 7.67 -0.34
CA GLU A 24 13.56 7.16 -0.57
C GLU A 24 13.58 5.64 -0.80
N MET A 25 14.48 5.18 -1.68
CA MET A 25 14.60 3.75 -2.00
C MET A 25 14.99 2.92 -0.77
N ARG A 26 15.85 3.45 0.12
CA ARG A 26 16.17 2.79 1.40
C ARG A 26 14.95 2.63 2.29
N GLN A 27 14.11 3.65 2.40
CA GLN A 27 12.88 3.57 3.19
C GLN A 27 11.91 2.54 2.61
N GLN A 28 11.75 2.51 1.28
CA GLN A 28 10.93 1.49 0.61
C GLN A 28 11.42 0.07 0.88
N VAL A 29 12.74 -0.17 0.80
CA VAL A 29 13.33 -1.50 1.05
C VAL A 29 13.13 -1.93 2.51
N ILE A 30 13.27 -1.02 3.47
CA ILE A 30 13.02 -1.32 4.90
C ILE A 30 11.56 -1.71 5.10
N SER A 31 10.63 -0.93 4.57
CA SER A 31 9.19 -1.22 4.67
C SER A 31 8.82 -2.53 3.97
N PHE A 32 9.41 -2.82 2.81
CA PHE A 32 9.22 -4.09 2.12
C PHE A 32 9.71 -5.29 2.94
N GLY A 33 10.89 -5.19 3.56
CA GLY A 33 11.38 -6.23 4.48
C GLY A 33 10.45 -6.46 5.67
N LEU A 34 9.89 -5.37 6.24
CA LEU A 34 8.94 -5.44 7.34
C LEU A 34 7.61 -6.10 6.94
N MET A 35 7.12 -5.84 5.71
CA MET A 35 5.93 -6.51 5.18
C MET A 35 6.15 -8.02 5.06
N ILE A 36 7.30 -8.43 4.50
CA ILE A 36 7.65 -9.86 4.39
C ILE A 36 7.68 -10.49 5.79
N PHE A 37 8.28 -9.83 6.77
CA PHE A 37 8.34 -10.32 8.14
C PHE A 37 6.94 -10.57 8.73
N PHE A 38 6.03 -9.61 8.61
CA PHE A 38 4.64 -9.77 9.06
C PHE A 38 3.88 -10.86 8.30
N THR A 39 4.14 -11.07 7.01
CA THR A 39 3.55 -12.20 6.28
C THR A 39 4.04 -13.55 6.79
N PHE A 40 5.33 -13.67 7.12
CA PHE A 40 5.85 -14.91 7.72
C PHE A 40 5.25 -15.19 9.10
N ILE A 41 5.00 -14.16 9.92
CA ILE A 41 4.29 -14.33 11.19
C ILE A 41 2.87 -14.86 10.96
N ALA A 42 2.12 -14.27 10.02
CA ALA A 42 0.77 -14.73 9.69
C ALA A 42 0.75 -16.20 9.24
N PHE A 43 1.63 -16.57 8.31
CA PHE A 43 1.73 -17.97 7.85
C PHE A 43 2.23 -18.92 8.95
N GLY A 44 3.19 -18.48 9.77
CA GLY A 44 3.69 -19.26 10.90
C GLY A 44 2.61 -19.60 11.92
N MET A 45 1.75 -18.63 12.26
CA MET A 45 0.63 -18.87 13.18
C MET A 45 -0.37 -19.89 12.64
N VAL A 46 -0.65 -19.86 11.33
CA VAL A 46 -1.54 -20.84 10.69
C VAL A 46 -0.86 -22.22 10.60
N ALA A 47 0.44 -22.27 10.28
CA ALA A 47 1.18 -23.52 10.14
C ALA A 47 1.37 -24.27 11.48
N MET A 48 1.32 -23.56 12.61
CA MET A 48 1.41 -24.14 13.95
C MET A 48 0.08 -24.72 14.47
N ASP A 49 -0.98 -24.69 13.65
CA ASP A 49 -2.32 -25.21 13.98
C ASP A 49 -2.87 -24.67 15.31
N LEU A 50 -2.61 -23.39 15.56
CA LEU A 50 -3.16 -22.68 16.71
C LEU A 50 -4.68 -22.54 16.57
N ASP A 51 -5.38 -22.34 17.70
CA ASP A 51 -6.83 -22.23 17.70
C ASP A 51 -7.34 -21.17 16.72
N ALA A 52 -8.28 -21.57 15.86
CA ALA A 52 -8.79 -20.73 14.77
C ALA A 52 -9.41 -19.43 15.29
N SER A 53 -10.02 -19.47 16.48
CA SER A 53 -10.64 -18.30 17.12
C SER A 53 -9.59 -17.23 17.49
N PHE A 54 -8.34 -17.63 17.72
CA PHE A 54 -7.21 -16.73 17.97
C PHE A 54 -6.50 -16.33 16.67
N VAL A 55 -6.26 -17.28 15.76
CA VAL A 55 -5.50 -17.02 14.53
C VAL A 55 -6.23 -16.05 13.61
N ILE A 56 -7.54 -16.24 13.40
CA ILE A 56 -8.34 -15.42 12.47
C ILE A 56 -8.26 -13.92 12.81
N PRO A 57 -8.60 -13.45 14.02
CA PRO A 57 -8.56 -12.03 14.32
C PRO A 57 -7.15 -11.45 14.28
N VAL A 58 -6.13 -12.22 14.68
CA VAL A 58 -4.73 -11.77 14.65
C VAL A 58 -4.25 -11.61 13.20
N VAL A 59 -4.53 -12.57 12.33
CA VAL A 59 -4.17 -12.51 10.91
C VAL A 59 -4.90 -11.36 10.21
N ILE A 60 -6.18 -11.14 10.50
CA ILE A 60 -6.93 -9.99 9.97
C ILE A 60 -6.32 -8.68 10.45
N GLY A 61 -5.93 -8.58 11.73
CA GLY A 61 -5.24 -7.40 12.27
C GLY A 61 -3.90 -7.13 11.57
N LEU A 62 -3.09 -8.18 11.37
CA LEU A 62 -1.84 -8.07 10.62
C LEU A 62 -2.09 -7.68 9.16
N ALA A 63 -3.12 -8.24 8.51
CA ALA A 63 -3.49 -7.89 7.14
C ALA A 63 -3.95 -6.42 7.03
N PHE A 64 -4.65 -5.89 8.04
CA PHE A 64 -5.01 -4.47 8.07
C PHE A 64 -3.78 -3.57 8.17
N ILE A 65 -2.85 -3.89 9.08
CA ILE A 65 -1.57 -3.18 9.20
C ILE A 65 -0.79 -3.23 7.88
N GLN A 66 -0.80 -4.38 7.20
CA GLN A 66 -0.18 -4.53 5.88
C GLN A 66 -0.79 -3.55 4.88
N VAL A 67 -2.11 -3.50 4.72
CA VAL A 67 -2.77 -2.56 3.81
C VAL A 67 -2.36 -1.12 4.12
N VAL A 68 -2.35 -0.70 5.39
CA VAL A 68 -1.91 0.65 5.77
C VAL A 68 -0.45 0.92 5.37
N LEU A 69 0.47 0.00 5.67
CA LEU A 69 1.88 0.15 5.33
C LEU A 69 2.13 0.16 3.83
N GLN A 70 1.38 -0.66 3.08
CA GLN A 70 1.44 -0.70 1.63
C GLN A 70 1.04 0.68 1.06
N PHE A 71 -0.08 1.24 1.51
CA PHE A 71 -0.52 2.56 1.08
C PHE A 71 0.46 3.67 1.52
N PHE A 72 0.99 3.64 2.74
CA PHE A 72 1.84 4.73 3.22
C PHE A 72 3.20 4.80 2.52
N TYR A 73 3.85 3.65 2.30
CA TYR A 73 5.22 3.59 1.78
C TYR A 73 5.31 3.40 0.26
N PHE A 74 4.45 2.59 -0.36
CA PHE A 74 4.48 2.44 -1.82
C PHE A 74 3.88 3.65 -2.53
N MET A 75 2.88 4.30 -1.92
CA MET A 75 2.19 5.41 -2.56
C MET A 75 2.85 6.77 -2.34
N HIS A 76 4.01 6.85 -1.67
CA HIS A 76 4.73 8.11 -1.38
C HIS A 76 3.81 9.22 -0.87
N MET A 77 2.79 8.88 -0.08
CA MET A 77 1.79 9.82 0.45
C MET A 77 2.40 10.92 1.36
N LYS A 78 3.70 10.83 1.65
CA LYS A 78 4.46 11.80 2.44
C LYS A 78 4.93 13.02 1.63
N ASP A 79 4.98 12.95 0.30
CA ASP A 79 5.47 14.06 -0.53
C ASP A 79 4.37 15.07 -0.89
N LYS A 80 4.67 16.35 -0.62
CA LYS A 80 3.77 17.48 -0.87
C LYS A 80 3.63 17.69 -2.38
N GLY A 81 2.45 17.39 -2.93
CA GLY A 81 2.12 17.60 -4.35
C GLY A 81 1.25 16.49 -4.99
N HIS A 82 1.05 15.36 -4.30
CA HIS A 82 0.26 14.23 -4.80
C HIS A 82 -1.16 14.13 -4.23
N GLU A 83 -1.82 15.26 -4.00
CA GLU A 83 -3.19 15.28 -3.50
C GLU A 83 -4.17 14.59 -4.46
N PHE A 84 -3.97 14.76 -5.77
CA PHE A 84 -4.81 14.12 -6.79
C PHE A 84 -4.68 12.58 -6.79
N ALA A 85 -3.46 12.07 -6.63
CA ALA A 85 -3.22 10.62 -6.56
C ALA A 85 -3.80 10.03 -5.27
N LYS A 86 -3.66 10.73 -4.14
CA LYS A 86 -4.27 10.35 -2.86
C LYS A 86 -5.79 10.32 -2.95
N LEU A 87 -6.39 11.31 -3.61
CA LEU A 87 -7.83 11.38 -3.82
C LEU A 87 -8.32 10.20 -4.67
N PHE A 88 -7.65 9.92 -5.80
CA PHE A 88 -7.98 8.78 -6.66
C PHE A 88 -7.90 7.44 -5.93
N MET A 89 -6.88 7.26 -5.09
CA MET A 89 -6.71 6.02 -4.34
C MET A 89 -7.71 5.86 -3.20
N MET A 90 -8.09 6.96 -2.54
CA MET A 90 -9.16 6.94 -1.53
C MET A 90 -10.51 6.62 -2.16
N THR A 91 -10.83 7.24 -3.31
CA THR A 91 -12.05 6.91 -4.06
C THR A 91 -12.03 5.47 -4.58
N GLY A 92 -10.90 5.00 -5.10
CA GLY A 92 -10.76 3.61 -5.56
C GLY A 92 -10.96 2.61 -4.43
N MET A 93 -10.40 2.87 -3.25
CA MET A 93 -10.61 2.05 -2.06
C MET A 93 -12.08 2.05 -1.61
N PHE A 94 -12.77 3.19 -1.65
CA PHE A 94 -14.19 3.28 -1.35
C PHE A 94 -15.02 2.40 -2.30
N PHE A 95 -14.82 2.52 -3.62
CA PHE A 95 -15.54 1.70 -4.59
C PHE A 95 -15.19 0.21 -4.49
N ALA A 96 -13.93 -0.13 -4.24
CA ALA A 96 -13.52 -1.52 -4.03
C ALA A 96 -14.25 -2.15 -2.84
N LEU A 97 -14.29 -1.46 -1.70
CA LEU A 97 -15.03 -1.93 -0.52
C LEU A 97 -16.54 -1.99 -0.79
N ALA A 98 -17.11 -0.95 -1.42
CA ALA A 98 -18.53 -0.91 -1.76
C ALA A 98 -18.93 -2.08 -2.67
N PHE A 99 -18.13 -2.39 -3.70
CA PHE A 99 -18.39 -3.52 -4.59
C PHE A 99 -18.26 -4.86 -3.88
N VAL A 100 -17.21 -5.07 -3.09
CA VAL A 100 -17.05 -6.33 -2.31
C VAL A 100 -18.27 -6.55 -1.42
N VAL A 101 -18.71 -5.54 -0.67
CA VAL A 101 -19.90 -5.63 0.18
C VAL A 101 -21.16 -5.87 -0.63
N THR A 102 -21.35 -5.13 -1.72
CA THR A 102 -22.55 -5.24 -2.58
C THR A 102 -22.64 -6.63 -3.24
N PHE A 103 -21.54 -7.16 -3.77
CA PHE A 103 -21.53 -8.48 -4.39
C PHE A 103 -21.66 -9.61 -3.37
N MET A 104 -21.01 -9.51 -2.21
CA MET A 104 -21.26 -10.47 -1.12
C MET A 104 -22.74 -10.45 -0.71
N TYR A 105 -23.34 -9.27 -0.65
CA TYR A 105 -24.77 -9.13 -0.37
C TYR A 105 -25.62 -9.80 -1.46
N ILE A 106 -25.46 -9.42 -2.73
CA ILE A 106 -26.29 -9.95 -3.84
C ILE A 106 -26.13 -11.47 -4.01
N VAL A 107 -24.90 -11.99 -3.95
CA VAL A 107 -24.62 -13.40 -4.29
C VAL A 107 -24.94 -14.36 -3.14
N TRP A 108 -24.73 -13.94 -1.89
CA TRP A 108 -24.73 -14.85 -0.74
C TRP A 108 -25.79 -14.55 0.32
N ILE A 109 -26.13 -13.27 0.54
CA ILE A 109 -27.07 -12.85 1.59
C ILE A 109 -28.43 -12.44 1.02
N GLY A 110 -28.48 -12.04 -0.25
CA GLY A 110 -29.67 -11.65 -0.97
C GLY A 110 -30.54 -12.88 -1.22
N SER A 111 -31.37 -13.21 -0.25
CA SER A 111 -32.49 -14.13 -0.45
C SER A 111 -33.29 -13.61 -1.66
N PRO A 112 -33.68 -14.47 -2.62
CA PRO A 112 -34.66 -14.08 -3.63
C PRO A 112 -35.90 -13.59 -2.87
N ILE A 113 -36.20 -12.31 -3.03
CA ILE A 113 -37.43 -11.69 -2.51
C ILE A 113 -38.60 -12.34 -3.25
#